data_AF-A0A3C1GCV5-F1
#
_entry.id   AF-A0A3C1GCV5-F1
#
_cell.length_a   1.000
_cell.length_b   1.000
_cell.length_c   1.000
_cell.angle_alpha   90.00
_cell.angle_beta   90.00
_cell.angle_gamma   90.00
#
_symmetry.space_group_name_H-M   'P 1'
#
loop_
_entity.id
_entity.type
_entity.pdbx_description
1 polymer ?
#
loop_
_entity_poly.entity_id
_entity_poly.type
_entity_poly.pdbx_seq_one_letter_code
_entity_poly.pdbx_strand_id
1 'polypeptide(L)'
;MAKVFVSPGPQRVAQGGGHERVFVTLVNSTDGVTLVTGAVSARTTKQLLKFGGTAWASPSAGTFTAIGNGVYRVTLNSTDKNTFGPMLLRVTSSTPTSYETHVLIHVGANDEDESGTVKRIRTIHAQR
;
A
#
# COMPACT_ATOMS: atom_id res chain seq x y z
N MET A 1 -21.13 5.54 -10.89
CA MET A 1 -20.78 5.88 -9.49
C MET A 1 -19.27 5.99 -9.41
N ALA A 2 -18.75 6.99 -8.69
CA ALA A 2 -17.30 7.18 -8.59
C ALA A 2 -16.70 6.10 -7.66
N LYS A 3 -15.47 5.67 -7.96
CA LYS A 3 -14.76 4.64 -7.20
C LYS A 3 -13.63 5.31 -6.44
N VAL A 4 -13.53 5.03 -5.14
CA VAL A 4 -12.58 5.70 -4.24
C VAL A 4 -11.74 4.66 -3.55
N PHE A 5 -10.43 4.88 -3.49
CA PHE A 5 -9.57 4.05 -2.68
C PHE A 5 -9.68 4.44 -1.21
N VAL A 6 -9.63 3.48 -0.31
CA VAL A 6 -9.54 3.72 1.13
C VAL A 6 -8.34 3.00 1.70
N SER A 7 -7.76 3.63 2.71
CA SER A 7 -6.61 3.09 3.43
C SER A 7 -7.08 2.00 4.37
N PRO A 8 -6.47 0.80 4.36
CA PRO A 8 -6.75 -0.24 5.35
C PRO A 8 -6.03 0.02 6.69
N GLY A 9 -5.44 1.20 6.87
CA GLY A 9 -4.60 1.54 8.01
C GLY A 9 -3.10 1.34 7.73
N PRO A 10 -2.24 1.56 8.75
CA PRO A 10 -0.80 1.44 8.59
C PRO A 10 -0.37 0.02 8.24
N GLN A 11 0.56 -0.11 7.30
CA GLN A 11 1.12 -1.41 6.87
C GLN A 11 2.61 -1.46 7.16
N ARG A 12 3.13 -2.66 7.40
CA ARG A 12 4.56 -2.90 7.59
C ARG A 12 5.11 -3.65 6.39
N VAL A 13 6.26 -3.21 5.90
CA VAL A 13 7.01 -3.88 4.84
C VAL A 13 8.47 -3.97 5.25
N ALA A 14 9.13 -5.02 4.79
CA ALA A 14 10.54 -5.19 5.06
C ALA A 14 11.42 -4.39 4.08
N GLN A 15 12.50 -3.84 4.61
CA GLN A 15 13.62 -3.32 3.85
C GLN A 15 14.45 -4.52 3.35
N GLY A 16 14.57 -4.68 2.03
CA GLY A 16 15.28 -5.85 1.47
C GLY A 16 15.10 -6.04 -0.04
N GLY A 17 15.77 -7.05 -0.59
CA GLY A 17 15.85 -7.32 -2.04
C GLY A 17 14.58 -7.84 -2.71
N GLY A 18 13.60 -8.35 -1.94
CA GLY A 18 12.38 -8.99 -2.46
C GLY A 18 11.30 -8.03 -2.97
N HIS A 19 10.16 -8.56 -3.40
CA HIS A 19 8.97 -7.76 -3.70
C HIS A 19 8.02 -7.78 -2.50
N GLU A 20 7.60 -6.60 -2.05
CA GLU A 20 6.62 -6.45 -0.97
C GLU A 20 5.28 -5.93 -1.48
N ARG A 21 4.20 -6.23 -0.77
CA ARG A 21 2.83 -5.90 -1.20
C ARG A 21 2.20 -4.93 -0.22
N VAL A 22 1.71 -3.82 -0.75
CA VAL A 22 0.88 -2.85 -0.02
C VAL A 22 -0.53 -2.90 -0.56
N PHE A 23 -1.52 -2.92 0.32
CA PHE A 23 -2.91 -3.08 -0.03
C PHE A 23 -3.69 -1.77 0.07
N VAL A 24 -4.69 -1.63 -0.80
CA VAL A 24 -5.73 -0.60 -0.74
C VAL A 24 -7.07 -1.20 -1.13
N THR A 25 -8.16 -0.64 -0.61
CA THR A 25 -9.50 -1.12 -0.91
C THR A 25 -10.22 -0.11 -1.79
N LEU A 26 -10.92 -0.57 -2.81
CA LEU A 26 -11.75 0.24 -3.70
C LEU A 26 -13.21 0.11 -3.27
N VAL A 27 -13.80 1.24 -2.91
CA VAL A 27 -15.18 1.34 -2.45
C VAL A 27 -15.99 2.30 -3.32
N ASN A 28 -17.30 2.22 -3.19
CA ASN A 28 -18.22 3.18 -3.78
C ASN A 28 -18.07 4.54 -3.08
N SER A 29 -17.92 5.61 -3.86
CA SER A 29 -17.83 6.97 -3.32
C SER A 29 -19.07 7.41 -2.53
N THR A 30 -20.23 6.79 -2.79
CA THR A 30 -21.50 7.19 -2.18
C THR A 30 -21.61 6.77 -0.71
N ASP A 31 -21.09 5.60 -0.36
CA ASP A 31 -21.20 5.03 1.00
C ASP A 31 -19.85 4.80 1.68
N GLY A 32 -18.74 4.82 0.93
CA GLY A 32 -17.40 4.59 1.46
C GLY A 32 -17.14 3.15 1.95
N VAL A 33 -18.05 2.21 1.72
CA VAL A 33 -17.99 0.85 2.30
C VAL A 33 -18.31 -0.25 1.30
N THR A 34 -19.17 -0.01 0.31
CA THR A 34 -19.52 -1.03 -0.69
C THR A 34 -18.32 -1.30 -1.56
N LEU A 35 -17.81 -2.52 -1.50
CA LEU A 35 -16.64 -2.96 -2.27
C LEU A 35 -16.95 -2.94 -3.77
N VAL A 36 -16.06 -2.35 -4.55
CA VAL A 36 -16.22 -2.24 -6.02
C VAL A 36 -15.12 -3.00 -6.73
N THR A 37 -15.50 -3.83 -7.69
CA THR A 37 -14.58 -4.57 -8.56
C THR A 37 -14.44 -3.91 -9.94
N GLY A 38 -13.54 -4.45 -10.77
CA GLY A 38 -13.33 -4.01 -12.15
C GLY A 38 -12.28 -2.91 -12.29
N ALA A 39 -11.87 -2.67 -13.54
CA ALA A 39 -10.71 -1.83 -13.86
C ALA A 39 -10.69 -0.52 -13.05
N VAL A 40 -9.54 -0.30 -12.42
CA VAL A 40 -9.16 0.98 -11.86
C VAL A 40 -9.17 2.00 -13.00
N SER A 41 -9.69 3.21 -12.76
CA SER A 41 -9.70 4.25 -13.79
C SER A 41 -8.32 4.42 -14.41
N ALA A 42 -8.25 4.63 -15.72
CA ALA A 42 -6.98 4.94 -16.42
C ALA A 42 -6.29 6.18 -15.84
N ARG A 43 -7.03 7.02 -15.10
CA ARG A 43 -6.54 8.22 -14.43
C ARG A 43 -6.12 7.99 -12.98
N THR A 44 -6.04 6.74 -12.52
CA THR A 44 -5.53 6.46 -11.19
C THR A 44 -4.01 6.48 -11.19
N THR A 45 -3.43 7.30 -10.32
CA THR A 45 -1.98 7.38 -10.14
C THR A 45 -1.60 6.95 -8.72
N LYS A 46 -0.34 6.57 -8.57
CA LYS A 46 0.26 6.11 -7.32
C LYS A 46 1.63 6.73 -7.16
N GLN A 47 1.90 7.24 -5.97
CA GLN A 47 3.15 7.92 -5.67
C GLN A 47 3.62 7.58 -4.26
N LEU A 48 4.92 7.57 -4.06
CA LEU A 48 5.58 7.33 -2.79
C LEU A 48 6.27 8.60 -2.31
N LEU A 49 6.15 8.85 -1.01
CA LEU A 49 7.01 9.79 -0.29
C LEU A 49 7.81 8.99 0.73
N LYS A 50 9.09 8.79 0.43
CA LYS A 50 10.02 8.09 1.31
C LYS A 50 10.35 8.94 2.54
N PHE A 51 10.79 8.29 3.61
CA PHE A 51 11.26 9.00 4.79
C PHE A 51 12.41 9.97 4.44
N GLY A 52 12.28 11.23 4.87
CA GLY A 52 13.22 12.31 4.54
C GLY A 52 13.14 12.84 3.11
N GLY A 53 12.28 12.27 2.25
CA GLY A 53 12.05 12.76 0.90
C GLY A 53 11.23 14.06 0.89
N THR A 54 11.50 14.93 -0.09
CA THR A 54 10.81 16.22 -0.26
C THR A 54 9.86 16.25 -1.45
N ALA A 55 9.83 15.18 -2.25
CA ALA A 55 9.01 15.09 -3.45
C ALA A 55 8.39 13.69 -3.62
N TRP A 56 7.21 13.68 -4.24
CA TRP A 56 6.50 12.46 -4.61
C TRP A 56 7.18 11.78 -5.80
N ALA A 57 7.49 10.49 -5.68
CA ALA A 57 8.06 9.69 -6.74
C ALA A 57 7.08 8.58 -7.17
N SER A 58 7.06 8.23 -8.45
CA SER A 58 6.35 7.02 -8.88
C SER A 58 7.05 5.78 -8.29
N PRO A 59 6.31 4.79 -7.77
CA PRO A 59 6.88 3.49 -7.47
C PRO A 59 7.61 2.94 -8.69
N SER A 60 8.82 2.44 -8.48
CA SER A 60 9.63 1.80 -9.51
C SER A 60 9.12 0.41 -9.88
N ALA A 61 8.30 -0.21 -9.03
CA ALA A 61 7.53 -1.40 -9.37
C ALA A 61 6.00 -1.17 -9.30
N GLY A 62 5.29 -1.92 -10.16
CA GLY A 62 3.90 -2.28 -9.96
C GLY A 62 2.88 -1.47 -10.76
N THR A 63 1.86 -2.17 -11.21
CA THR A 63 0.53 -1.65 -11.51
C THR A 63 -0.39 -2.01 -10.33
N PHE A 64 -1.55 -1.37 -10.22
CA PHE A 64 -2.59 -1.89 -9.33
C PHE A 64 -3.00 -3.27 -9.83
N THR A 65 -2.77 -4.30 -9.03
CA THR A 65 -3.25 -5.65 -9.33
C THR A 65 -4.49 -5.92 -8.48
N ALA A 66 -5.62 -6.18 -9.15
CA ALA A 66 -6.83 -6.63 -8.47
C ALA A 66 -6.58 -8.00 -7.84
N ILE A 67 -6.96 -8.17 -6.58
CA ILE A 67 -6.97 -9.47 -5.90
C ILE A 67 -8.39 -10.04 -5.92
N GLY A 68 -9.40 -9.19 -5.76
CA GLY A 68 -10.82 -9.56 -5.68
C GLY A 68 -11.51 -8.77 -4.57
N ASN A 69 -12.84 -8.71 -4.58
CA ASN A 69 -13.66 -8.06 -3.55
C ASN A 69 -13.19 -6.62 -3.22
N GLY A 70 -12.87 -5.83 -4.25
CA GLY A 70 -12.39 -4.46 -4.11
C GLY A 70 -10.98 -4.31 -3.52
N VAL A 71 -10.26 -5.39 -3.20
CA VAL A 71 -8.89 -5.30 -2.69
C VAL A 71 -7.90 -5.27 -3.85
N TYR A 72 -6.99 -4.29 -3.79
CA TYR A 72 -5.90 -4.11 -4.75
C TYR A 72 -4.56 -4.13 -4.04
N ARG A 73 -3.54 -4.65 -4.71
CA ARG A 73 -2.14 -4.53 -4.26
C ARG A 73 -1.33 -3.63 -5.18
N VAL A 74 -0.41 -2.89 -4.56
CA VAL A 74 0.76 -2.26 -5.17
C VAL A 74 1.97 -3.09 -4.76
N THR A 75 2.80 -3.47 -5.73
CA THR A 75 4.03 -4.22 -5.45
C THR A 75 5.19 -3.24 -5.38
N LEU A 76 5.93 -3.25 -4.27
CA LEU A 76 7.14 -2.45 -4.05
C LEU A 76 8.36 -3.34 -4.27
N ASN A 77 9.37 -2.86 -4.99
CA ASN A 77 10.65 -3.57 -5.14
C ASN A 77 11.69 -3.07 -4.12
N SER A 78 12.95 -3.47 -4.28
CA SER A 78 14.07 -3.01 -3.44
C SER A 78 14.26 -1.49 -3.47
N THR A 79 14.22 -0.85 -4.64
CA THR A 79 14.36 0.60 -4.80
C THR A 79 13.25 1.39 -4.13
N ASP A 80 12.03 0.86 -4.07
CA ASP A 80 10.90 1.53 -3.44
C ASP A 80 11.02 1.56 -1.92
N LYS A 81 11.63 0.53 -1.31
CA LYS A 81 11.69 0.33 0.13
C LYS A 81 13.12 0.26 0.67
N ASN A 82 14.08 0.92 0.01
CA ASN A 82 15.48 1.00 0.44
C ASN A 82 15.73 2.06 1.53
N THR A 83 14.70 2.75 2.01
CA THR A 83 14.80 3.76 3.07
C THR A 83 13.99 3.29 4.28
N PHE A 84 14.67 3.10 5.41
CA PHE A 84 14.02 2.79 6.68
C PHE A 84 13.15 3.94 7.17
N GLY A 85 12.05 3.60 7.84
CA GLY A 85 11.15 4.55 8.48
C GLY A 85 9.78 4.67 7.80
N PRO A 86 9.00 5.69 8.17
CA PRO A 86 7.67 5.90 7.62
C PRO A 86 7.75 6.38 6.16
N MET A 87 6.93 5.76 5.32
CA MET A 87 6.74 6.09 3.92
C MET A 87 5.24 6.26 3.67
N LEU A 88 4.86 7.23 2.85
CA LEU A 88 3.47 7.39 2.42
C LEU A 88 3.28 6.86 1.01
N LEU A 89 2.27 6.02 0.82
CA LEU A 89 1.70 5.75 -0.49
C LEU A 89 0.50 6.66 -0.69
N ARG A 90 0.59 7.53 -1.69
CA ARG A 90 -0.52 8.31 -2.20
C ARG A 90 -1.16 7.58 -3.37
N VAL A 91 -2.49 7.46 -3.35
CA VAL A 91 -3.29 6.99 -4.47
C VAL A 91 -4.27 8.10 -4.83
N THR A 92 -4.22 8.57 -6.07
CA THR A 92 -5.20 9.54 -6.59
C THR A 92 -5.99 8.90 -7.71
N SER A 93 -7.29 9.17 -7.75
CA SER A 93 -8.18 8.74 -8.82
C SER A 93 -9.07 9.89 -9.23
N SER A 94 -9.20 10.15 -10.54
CA SER A 94 -10.03 11.25 -11.04
C SER A 94 -11.05 10.76 -12.08
N THR A 95 -12.34 10.73 -11.70
CA THR A 95 -13.50 10.57 -12.62
C THR A 95 -14.84 10.69 -11.87
N PRO A 96 -15.70 11.72 -12.06
CA PRO A 96 -15.44 13.11 -12.49
C PRO A 96 -14.82 13.98 -11.38
N THR A 97 -14.85 13.50 -10.14
CA THR A 97 -14.22 14.13 -8.97
C THR A 97 -12.87 13.49 -8.70
N SER A 98 -11.91 14.27 -8.21
CA SER A 98 -10.62 13.77 -7.74
C SER A 98 -10.74 13.29 -6.30
N TYR A 99 -10.32 12.05 -6.05
CA TYR A 99 -10.19 11.48 -4.72
C TYR A 99 -8.72 11.16 -4.45
N GLU A 100 -8.30 11.36 -3.21
CA GLU A 100 -6.94 11.15 -2.74
C GLU A 100 -6.93 10.36 -1.44
N THR A 101 -6.07 9.36 -1.39
CA THR A 101 -5.96 8.43 -0.28
C THR A 101 -4.51 8.21 0.06
N HIS A 102 -4.20 8.25 1.36
CA HIS A 102 -2.86 8.01 1.88
C HIS A 102 -2.82 6.74 2.72
N VAL A 103 -1.80 5.91 2.48
CA VAL A 103 -1.47 4.76 3.30
C VAL A 103 -0.12 5.00 3.94
N LEU A 104 -0.06 4.91 5.27
CA LEU A 104 1.19 4.90 6.00
C LEU A 104 1.82 3.52 5.92
N ILE A 105 3.05 3.46 5.46
CA ILE A 105 3.85 2.26 5.35
C ILE A 105 5.06 2.43 6.27
N HIS A 106 5.29 1.50 7.17
CA HIS A 106 6.52 1.42 7.94
C HIS A 106 7.46 0.46 7.25
N VAL A 107 8.56 1.01 6.73
CA VAL A 107 9.67 0.23 6.18
C VAL A 107 10.61 -0.09 7.34
N GLY A 108 10.61 -1.35 7.77
CA GLY A 108 11.41 -1.84 8.88
C GLY A 108 12.36 -2.95 8.46
N ALA A 109 13.19 -3.42 9.39
CA ALA A 109 13.93 -4.65 9.14
C ALA A 109 12.93 -5.81 8.99
N ASN A 110 13.31 -6.84 8.23
CA ASN A 110 12.70 -8.14 8.47
C ASN A 110 12.94 -8.49 9.95
N ASP A 111 11.93 -9.02 10.64
CA ASP A 111 12.16 -9.71 11.92
C ASP A 111 12.88 -11.04 11.60
N GLU A 112 14.14 -10.99 11.19
CA GLU A 112 14.97 -12.19 11.02
C GLU A 112 15.55 -12.55 12.39
N ASP A 113 15.37 -13.79 12.82
CA ASP A 113 16.25 -14.33 13.84
C ASP A 113 17.67 -14.46 13.27
N GLU A 114 18.67 -14.66 14.14
CA GLU A 114 20.08 -14.89 13.75
C GLU A 114 20.27 -16.07 12.77
N SER A 115 19.22 -16.86 12.54
CA SER A 115 19.17 -17.97 11.57
C SER A 115 18.68 -17.57 10.18
N GLY A 116 18.34 -16.29 9.93
CA GLY A 116 17.83 -15.82 8.63
C GLY A 116 16.39 -16.29 8.33
N THR A 117 15.65 -16.75 9.34
CA THR A 117 14.25 -17.12 9.18
C THR A 117 13.39 -15.87 9.43
N VAL A 118 12.68 -15.42 8.38
CA VAL A 118 11.73 -14.31 8.50
C VAL A 118 10.59 -14.73 9.46
N LYS A 119 10.61 -14.21 10.69
CA LYS A 119 9.49 -14.37 11.62
C LYS A 119 8.35 -13.51 11.11
N ARG A 120 7.34 -14.13 10.49
CA ARG A 120 6.05 -13.47 10.30
C ARG A 120 5.54 -13.01 11.67
N ILE A 121 5.23 -11.73 11.78
CA ILE A 121 4.60 -11.10 12.95
C ILE A 121 3.40 -11.96 13.36
N ARG A 122 3.56 -12.81 14.38
CA ARG A 122 2.43 -13.44 15.06
C ARG A 122 1.92 -12.40 16.03
N THR A 123 0.73 -11.87 15.77
CA THR A 123 -0.06 -11.14 16.78
C THR A 123 -0.06 -11.98 18.06
N ILE A 124 0.61 -11.49 19.11
CA ILE A 124 0.58 -12.13 20.41
C ILE A 124 -0.80 -11.86 20.99
N HIS A 125 -1.75 -12.76 20.73
CA HIS A 125 -2.89 -12.90 21.63
C HIS A 125 -2.34 -13.46 22.93
N ALA A 126 -1.98 -12.57 23.85
CA ALA A 126 -1.78 -12.94 25.23
C ALA A 126 -3.14 -13.41 25.76
N GLN A 127 -3.37 -14.72 25.71
CA GLN A 127 -4.35 -15.34 26.57
C GLN A 127 -3.75 -15.40 27.97
N ARG A 128 -4.21 -14.51 28.85
CA ARG A 128 -4.56 -14.86 30.23
C ARG A 128 -5.47 -13.81 30.83
#